data_AF-A0A497C1P8-F1
#
_entry.id   AF-A0A497C1P8-F1
#
_cell.length_a   1.000
_cell.length_b   1.000
_cell.length_c   1.000
_cell.angle_alpha   90.00
_cell.angle_beta   90.00
_cell.angle_gamma   90.00
#
_symmetry.space_group_name_H-M   'P 1'
#
loop_
_entity.id
_entity.type
_entity.pdbx_description
1 polymer ?
#
loop_
_entity_poly.entity_id
_entity_poly.type
_entity_poly.pdbx_seq_one_letter_code
_entity_poly.pdbx_strand_id
1 'polypeptide(L)'
;MKIVTIVDEDGLKQRYQIQDDDDPNDAAEVGLNIGVPNLEQVDWEEVRKELHNRLFDMRLFTMQDIIDQQSGMGNAISSVLLKKIKGLYK
;
A
#
# COMPACT_ATOMS: atom_id res chain seq x y z
N MET A 1 -20.44 3.46 18.55
CA MET A 1 -19.18 3.22 17.80
C MET A 1 -19.48 2.51 16.50
N LYS A 2 -19.22 3.18 15.38
CA LYS A 2 -19.57 2.70 14.04
C LYS A 2 -18.32 2.77 13.15
N ILE A 3 -18.14 1.77 12.29
CA ILE A 3 -17.09 1.76 11.28
C ILE A 3 -17.73 2.18 9.95
N VAL A 4 -17.19 3.23 9.35
CA VAL A 4 -17.62 3.71 8.04
C VAL A 4 -16.50 3.54 7.04
N THR A 5 -16.84 3.10 5.83
CA THR A 5 -15.92 3.00 4.70
C THR A 5 -16.34 4.01 3.65
N ILE A 6 -15.41 4.85 3.23
CA ILE A 6 -15.63 5.90 2.24
C ILE A 6 -14.67 5.70 1.07
N VAL A 7 -15.12 6.10 -0.11
CA VAL A 7 -14.28 6.23 -1.29
C VAL A 7 -14.06 7.73 -1.49
N ASP A 8 -12.80 8.19 -1.47
CA ASP A 8 -12.48 9.59 -1.70
C ASP A 8 -12.56 9.96 -3.20
N GLU A 9 -12.29 11.23 -3.52
CA GLU A 9 -12.36 11.78 -4.88
C GLU A 9 -11.39 11.07 -5.84
N ASP A 10 -10.28 10.54 -5.33
CA ASP A 10 -9.27 9.79 -6.08
C ASP A 10 -9.61 8.28 -6.19
N GLY A 11 -10.74 7.86 -5.61
CA GLY A 11 -11.19 6.47 -5.65
C GLY A 11 -10.54 5.57 -4.59
N LEU A 12 -9.78 6.12 -3.64
CA LEU A 12 -9.13 5.36 -2.59
C LEU A 12 -10.12 5.06 -1.47
N LYS A 13 -10.03 3.83 -0.95
CA LYS A 13 -10.91 3.36 0.12
C LYS A 13 -10.31 3.70 1.48
N GLN A 14 -11.01 4.53 2.23
CA GLN A 14 -10.67 4.93 3.58
C GLN A 14 -11.61 4.26 4.58
N ARG A 15 -11.11 4.00 5.79
CA ARG A 15 -11.90 3.42 6.88
C ARG A 15 -11.76 4.27 8.13
N TYR A 16 -12.90 4.73 8.65
CA TYR A 16 -12.97 5.59 9.82
C TYR A 16 -13.78 4.92 10.93
N GLN A 17 -13.37 5.15 12.18
CA GLN A 17 -14.12 4.79 13.38
C GLN A 17 -14.73 6.05 13.99
N ILE A 18 -16.06 6.07 14.09
CA ILE A 18 -16.83 7.21 14.59
C ILE A 18 -17.45 6.82 15.95
N GLN A 19 -17.44 7.75 16.92
CA GLN A 19 -17.89 7.48 18.30
C GLN A 19 -19.42 7.34 18.40
N ASP A 20 -20.19 8.22 17.75
CA ASP A 20 -21.65 8.27 17.82
C ASP A 20 -22.38 7.61 16.65
N ASP A 21 -23.54 7.02 16.95
CA ASP A 21 -24.39 6.27 16.01
C ASP A 21 -25.42 7.15 15.26
N ASP A 22 -25.67 8.36 15.78
CA ASP A 22 -26.66 9.34 15.27
C ASP A 22 -26.07 10.36 14.28
N ASP A 23 -24.75 10.32 14.04
CA ASP A 23 -24.09 11.26 13.16
C ASP A 23 -24.26 10.84 11.67
N PRO A 24 -24.69 11.76 10.77
CA PRO A 24 -24.77 11.48 9.35
C PRO A 24 -23.40 11.07 8.80
N ASN A 25 -23.38 10.34 7.68
CA ASN A 25 -22.16 9.78 7.08
C ASN A 25 -21.04 10.82 6.82
N ASP A 26 -21.35 12.12 6.89
CA ASP A 26 -20.42 13.26 6.83
C ASP A 26 -19.48 13.35 8.06
N ALA A 27 -19.79 12.69 9.18
CA ALA A 27 -18.93 12.68 10.38
C ALA A 27 -17.66 11.84 10.25
N ALA A 28 -17.47 11.16 9.11
CA ALA A 28 -16.23 10.43 8.85
C ALA A 28 -15.00 11.34 8.74
N GLU A 29 -15.16 12.63 8.41
CA GLU A 29 -14.07 13.62 8.48
C GLU A 29 -13.56 13.84 9.92
N VAL A 30 -14.40 13.56 10.92
CA VAL A 30 -14.10 13.75 12.36
C VAL A 30 -13.72 12.41 13.04
N GLY A 31 -13.89 11.29 12.35
CA GLY A 31 -13.59 9.95 12.87
C GLY A 31 -12.09 9.62 12.91
N LEU A 32 -11.70 8.66 13.75
CA LEU A 32 -10.33 8.13 13.76
C LEU A 32 -10.08 7.31 12.49
N ASN A 33 -9.10 7.68 11.68
CA ASN A 33 -8.69 6.86 10.54
C ASN A 33 -8.03 5.57 11.04
N ILE A 34 -8.66 4.44 10.76
CA ILE A 34 -8.20 3.07 11.06
C ILE A 34 -8.00 2.26 9.76
N GLY A 35 -7.89 2.96 8.63
CA GLY A 35 -7.77 2.41 7.30
C GLY A 35 -6.34 2.09 6.89
N VAL A 36 -6.14 1.95 5.59
CA VAL A 36 -4.80 1.77 5.02
C VAL A 36 -4.00 3.06 5.18
N PRO A 37 -2.67 2.98 5.40
CA PRO A 37 -1.84 4.16 5.46
C PRO A 37 -1.82 4.91 4.12
N ASN A 38 -1.53 6.20 4.15
CA ASN A 38 -1.33 6.96 2.92
C ASN A 38 -0.04 6.49 2.22
N LEU A 39 -0.19 5.82 1.08
CA LEU A 39 0.92 5.31 0.27
C LEU A 39 1.71 6.40 -0.46
N GLU A 40 1.21 7.64 -0.52
CA GLU A 40 1.98 8.79 -1.01
C GLU A 40 3.17 9.13 -0.11
N GLN A 41 3.16 8.65 1.14
CA GLN A 41 4.29 8.80 2.07
C GLN A 41 5.46 7.87 1.74
N VAL A 42 5.30 6.93 0.80
CA VAL A 42 6.40 6.09 0.32
C VAL A 42 7.31 6.92 -0.57
N ASP A 43 8.62 6.84 -0.33
CA ASP A 43 9.63 7.34 -1.28
C ASP A 43 9.68 6.41 -2.51
N TRP A 44 8.85 6.75 -3.50
CA TRP A 44 8.74 5.99 -4.75
C TRP A 44 10.00 6.03 -5.60
N GLU A 45 10.84 7.06 -5.45
CA GLU A 45 12.11 7.13 -6.16
C GLU A 45 13.10 6.11 -5.59
N GLU A 46 13.17 5.98 -4.27
CA GLU A 46 13.96 4.96 -3.59
C GLU A 46 13.46 3.55 -3.94
N VAL A 47 12.14 3.32 -3.89
CA VAL A 47 11.52 2.04 -4.28
C VAL A 47 11.91 1.65 -5.70
N ARG A 48 11.88 2.59 -6.65
CA ARG A 48 12.29 2.32 -8.05
C ARG A 48 13.75 1.87 -8.12
N LYS A 49 14.66 2.53 -7.42
CA LYS A 49 16.10 2.19 -7.40
C LYS A 49 16.32 0.82 -6.77
N GLU A 50 15.72 0.55 -5.61
CA GLU A 50 15.82 -0.73 -4.92
C GLU A 50 15.25 -1.87 -5.76
N LEU A 51 14.08 -1.68 -6.38
CA LEU A 51 13.47 -2.70 -7.23
C LEU A 51 14.32 -3.00 -8.46
N HIS A 52 14.87 -1.98 -9.11
CA HIS A 52 15.76 -2.18 -10.25
C HIS A 52 16.98 -3.03 -9.88
N ASN A 53 17.66 -2.66 -8.80
CA ASN A 53 18.83 -3.40 -8.31
C ASN A 53 18.44 -4.83 -7.91
N ARG A 54 17.28 -5.01 -7.27
CA ARG A 54 16.81 -6.33 -6.86
C ARG A 54 16.53 -7.26 -8.05
N LEU A 55 15.90 -6.74 -9.10
CA LEU A 55 15.67 -7.50 -10.34
C LEU A 55 17.00 -7.89 -11.00
N PHE A 56 17.96 -6.96 -11.00
CA PHE A 56 19.31 -7.20 -11.52
C PHE A 56 20.04 -8.30 -10.74
N ASP A 57 20.05 -8.24 -9.41
CA ASP A 57 20.68 -9.23 -8.53
C ASP A 57 20.09 -10.63 -8.71
N MET A 58 18.79 -10.70 -9.00
CA MET A 58 18.06 -11.94 -9.25
C MET A 58 18.18 -12.45 -10.70
N ARG A 59 18.91 -11.72 -11.56
CA ARG A 59 19.08 -12.01 -12.98
C ARG A 59 17.75 -12.11 -13.74
N LEU A 60 16.79 -11.26 -13.38
CA LEU A 60 15.48 -11.17 -14.04
C LEU A 60 15.53 -10.10 -15.13
N PHE A 61 16.09 -10.45 -16.28
CA PHE A 61 16.30 -9.50 -17.39
C PHE A 61 15.23 -9.61 -18.46
N THR A 62 14.60 -10.78 -18.58
CA THR A 62 13.64 -11.11 -19.63
C THR A 62 12.37 -11.73 -19.06
N MET A 63 11.32 -11.77 -19.89
CA MET A 63 10.10 -12.50 -19.55
C MET A 63 10.36 -14.00 -19.36
N GLN A 64 11.32 -14.58 -20.08
CA GLN A 64 11.68 -15.99 -19.90
C GLN A 64 12.28 -16.22 -18.51
N ASP A 65 13.17 -15.34 -18.05
CA ASP A 65 13.75 -15.43 -16.69
C ASP A 65 12.66 -15.39 -15.61
N ILE A 66 11.62 -14.58 -15.82
CA ILE A 66 10.47 -14.47 -14.91
C ILE A 66 9.64 -15.76 -14.92
N ILE A 67 9.40 -16.35 -16.09
CA ILE A 67 8.65 -17.61 -16.23
C ILE A 67 9.42 -18.77 -15.58
N ASP A 68 10.72 -18.85 -15.85
CA ASP A 68 11.60 -19.90 -15.32
C ASP A 68 11.73 -19.79 -13.81
N GLN A 69 11.83 -18.57 -13.29
CA GLN A 69 11.82 -18.28 -11.86
C GLN A 69 10.40 -17.95 -11.39
N GLN A 70 9.49 -18.93 -11.38
CA GLN A 70 8.05 -18.82 -11.08
C GLN A 70 7.63 -17.76 -10.03
N SER A 71 8.42 -17.52 -8.97
CA SER A 71 8.13 -16.53 -7.91
C SER A 71 9.13 -15.36 -7.84
N GLY A 72 10.11 -15.27 -8.74
CA GLY A 72 11.21 -14.31 -8.72
C GLY A 72 10.72 -12.86 -8.77
N MET A 73 9.80 -12.56 -9.70
CA MET A 73 9.23 -11.22 -9.83
C MET A 73 8.42 -10.81 -8.59
N GLY A 74 7.54 -11.69 -8.12
CA GLY A 74 6.73 -11.44 -6.92
C GLY A 74 7.58 -11.24 -5.66
N ASN A 75 8.65 -12.03 -5.52
CA ASN A 75 9.61 -11.89 -4.42
C ASN A 75 10.40 -10.59 -4.49
N ALA A 76 10.84 -10.18 -5.68
CA ALA A 76 11.53 -8.90 -5.87
C ALA A 76 10.65 -7.73 -5.42
N ILE A 77 9.42 -7.66 -5.95
CA ILE A 77 8.44 -6.61 -5.60
C ILE A 77 8.15 -6.63 -4.09
N SER A 78 7.82 -7.80 -3.54
CA SER A 78 7.48 -7.93 -2.12
C SER A 78 8.65 -7.53 -1.22
N SER A 79 9.88 -7.90 -1.56
CA SER A 79 11.04 -7.57 -0.73
C SER A 79 11.28 -6.05 -0.60
N VAL A 80 10.95 -5.27 -1.64
CA VAL A 80 11.12 -3.82 -1.65
C VAL A 80 9.92 -3.12 -1.02
N LEU A 81 8.70 -3.43 -1.50
CA LEU A 81 7.50 -2.71 -1.07
C LEU A 81 7.09 -3.03 0.37
N LEU A 82 7.20 -4.29 0.79
CA LEU A 82 6.66 -4.73 2.08
C LEU A 82 7.34 -4.03 3.26
N LYS A 83 8.65 -3.75 3.15
CA LYS A 83 9.39 -3.01 4.18
C LYS A 83 8.92 -1.56 4.30
N LYS A 84 8.74 -0.87 3.17
CA LYS A 84 8.32 0.54 3.13
C LYS A 84 6.87 0.68 3.61
N ILE A 85 5.97 -0.14 3.09
CA ILE A 85 4.54 -0.11 3.45
C ILE A 85 4.35 -0.45 4.93
N LYS A 86 5.04 -1.47 5.47
CA LYS A 86 4.97 -1.79 6.91
C LYS A 86 5.40 -0.62 7.79
N GLY A 87 6.39 0.16 7.35
CA GLY A 87 6.84 1.35 8.08
C GLY A 87 5.80 2.47 8.18
N LEU A 88 4.74 2.43 7.36
CA LEU A 88 3.66 3.41 7.41
C LEU A 88 2.54 3.05 8.40
N TYR A 89 2.46 1.78 8.81
CA TYR A 89 1.57 1.37 9.89
C TYR A 89 2.24 1.75 11.22
N LYS A 90 1.67 2.72 11.93
CA LYS A 90 2.09 3.17 13.26
C LYS A 90 1.34 2.44 14.37
#